data_AF-A0A9P8CJ81-F1
#
_entry.id   AF-A0A9P8CJ81-F1
#
_cell.length_a   1.000
_cell.length_b   1.000
_cell.length_c   1.000
_cell.angle_alpha   90.00
_cell.angle_beta   90.00
_cell.angle_gamma   90.00
#
_symmetry.space_group_name_H-M   'P 1'
#
loop_
_entity.id
_entity.type
_entity.pdbx_description
1 polymer ?
#
loop_
_entity_poly.entity_id
_entity_poly.type
_entity_poly.pdbx_seq_one_letter_code
_entity_poly.pdbx_strand_id
1 'polypeptide(L)'
;MSRSAVDATRFTSTTPHASAKSPLSFRHNPHSSSQPPNKPGSIGETPLEKVKRLRAAANAAREAQVTTADKIIIRGRVWADRLHRITALGLIGLTVVAGGVTIYALGDMMIYNRSKRAQYFAQKESLEDTAIAEARAAIQSGTADQRQLDYIALRDAEDERIAAYLNKKKEKKGLYKGTKDFLRDFLFLGLKKEEYNEPLEKYMKSKNEGSTADEGGDIMKSFEDKSNVVSEQAKKAFASEKERQRHGGPLDRLGTPASADDELPRSGGWTSFMTRK
;
A
#
# COMPACT_ATOMS: atom_id res chain seq x y z
N MET A 1 53.17 45.16 -3.43
CA MET A 1 53.64 43.76 -3.38
C MET A 1 52.70 42.92 -4.23
N SER A 2 53.18 42.42 -5.36
CA SER A 2 52.44 41.56 -6.29
C SER A 2 52.26 40.17 -5.67
N ARG A 3 51.01 39.69 -5.57
CA ARG A 3 50.71 38.34 -5.07
C ARG A 3 50.96 37.32 -6.18
N SER A 4 51.86 36.37 -5.92
CA SER A 4 52.23 35.31 -6.87
C SER A 4 51.06 34.34 -7.09
N ALA A 5 50.85 33.93 -8.35
CA ALA A 5 49.79 33.01 -8.78
C ALA A 5 49.89 31.61 -8.13
N VAL A 6 51.01 31.28 -7.51
CA VAL A 6 51.23 30.02 -6.79
C VAL A 6 50.39 29.91 -5.51
N ASP A 7 49.87 31.02 -4.98
CA ASP A 7 49.02 31.04 -3.77
C ASP A 7 47.55 30.65 -4.04
N ALA A 8 47.15 30.55 -5.33
CA ALA A 8 45.75 30.30 -5.70
C ALA A 8 45.32 28.81 -5.69
N THR A 9 46.27 27.87 -5.59
CA THR A 9 45.97 26.41 -5.67
C THR A 9 46.19 25.66 -4.36
N ARG A 10 46.56 26.35 -3.28
CA ARG A 10 46.58 25.72 -1.95
C ARG A 10 45.18 25.77 -1.36
N PHE A 11 44.61 24.59 -1.14
CA PHE A 11 43.32 24.32 -0.49
C PHE A 11 43.03 25.26 0.69
N THR A 12 42.38 26.39 0.41
CA THR A 12 41.74 27.20 1.44
C THR A 12 40.45 26.49 1.81
N SER A 13 40.44 25.85 2.97
CA SER A 13 39.24 25.35 3.63
C SER A 13 38.09 26.34 3.44
N THR A 14 37.03 25.93 2.73
CA THR A 14 35.79 26.71 2.56
C THR A 14 34.92 26.67 3.83
N THR A 15 35.39 26.02 4.88
CA THR A 15 34.74 26.00 6.19
C THR A 15 34.95 27.35 6.87
N PRO A 16 33.88 28.08 7.27
CA PRO A 16 34.06 29.32 8.01
C PRO A 16 34.68 29.01 9.37
N HIS A 17 35.99 29.19 9.49
CA HIS A 17 36.70 29.02 10.75
C HIS A 17 36.32 30.18 11.69
N ALA A 18 35.56 29.87 12.74
CA ALA A 18 35.07 30.82 13.76
C ALA A 18 36.18 31.54 14.57
N SER A 19 37.47 31.23 14.33
CA SER A 19 38.61 31.75 15.07
C SER A 19 39.62 32.56 14.24
N ALA A 20 39.32 32.88 12.97
CA ALA A 20 40.20 33.75 12.18
C ALA A 20 40.17 35.18 12.77
N LYS A 21 41.21 35.52 13.54
CA LYS A 21 41.48 36.90 13.97
C LYS A 21 41.72 37.71 12.70
N SER A 22 40.82 38.63 12.39
CA SER A 22 40.97 39.58 11.28
C SER A 22 42.35 40.25 11.40
N PRO A 23 43.17 40.30 10.34
CA PRO A 23 44.40 41.07 10.39
C PRO A 23 44.02 42.51 10.71
N LEU A 24 44.70 43.06 11.72
CA LEU A 24 44.56 44.42 12.22
C LEU A 24 44.99 45.40 11.13
N SER A 25 44.15 45.57 10.10
CA SER A 25 44.24 46.68 9.19
C SER A 25 43.46 47.81 9.84
N PHE A 26 44.18 48.83 10.30
CA PHE A 26 43.65 50.16 10.59
C PHE A 26 42.93 50.68 9.33
N ARG A 27 41.68 50.27 9.15
CA ARG A 27 40.76 50.87 8.19
C ARG A 27 39.66 51.48 9.04
N HIS A 28 39.69 52.81 9.13
CA HIS A 28 38.61 53.62 9.68
C HIS A 28 37.30 53.19 9.01
N ASN A 29 36.48 52.44 9.73
CA ASN A 29 35.12 52.11 9.33
C ASN A 29 34.20 53.12 10.02
N PRO A 30 33.49 54.01 9.30
CA PRO A 30 32.66 55.05 9.91
C PRO A 30 31.35 54.51 10.52
N HIS A 31 31.14 53.19 10.50
CA HIS A 31 30.02 52.53 11.18
C HIS A 31 30.54 51.54 12.23
N SER A 32 31.09 52.08 13.32
CA SER A 32 31.36 51.35 14.57
C SER A 32 30.59 52.00 15.74
N SER A 33 29.31 52.27 15.54
CA SER A 33 28.43 52.86 16.57
C SER A 33 27.56 51.85 17.31
N SER A 34 27.74 50.54 17.10
CA SER A 34 26.93 49.51 17.76
C SER A 34 27.68 48.72 18.84
N GLN A 35 28.71 49.31 19.45
CA GLN A 35 29.20 48.79 20.72
C GLN A 35 28.24 49.31 21.79
N PRO A 36 27.52 48.44 22.53
CA PRO A 36 26.53 48.89 23.49
C PRO A 36 27.21 49.82 24.49
N PRO A 37 26.57 50.92 24.90
CA PRO A 37 27.15 51.81 25.89
C PRO A 37 27.54 50.98 27.11
N ASN A 38 28.80 51.07 27.52
CA ASN A 38 29.31 50.43 28.72
C ASN A 38 28.57 51.02 29.92
N LYS A 39 27.39 50.47 30.24
CA LYS A 39 26.67 50.83 31.45
C LYS A 39 27.56 50.42 32.62
N PRO A 40 27.96 51.36 33.50
CA PRO A 40 28.75 51.01 34.67
C PRO A 40 27.98 49.96 35.48
N GLY A 41 28.67 48.88 35.84
CA GLY A 41 28.08 47.82 36.67
C GLY A 41 27.76 48.34 38.07
N SER A 42 26.87 47.67 38.79
CA SER A 42 26.59 47.99 40.19
C SER A 42 27.86 47.78 41.02
N ILE A 43 28.17 48.75 41.89
CA ILE A 43 29.31 48.71 42.80
C ILE A 43 29.20 47.46 43.68
N GLY A 44 30.17 46.53 43.56
CA GLY A 44 30.20 45.27 44.32
C GLY A 44 29.79 44.00 43.55
N GLU A 45 29.58 44.05 42.22
CA GLU A 45 29.26 42.85 41.42
C GLU A 45 30.38 41.78 41.48
N THR A 46 30.02 40.50 41.65
CA THR A 46 31.01 39.42 41.57
C THR A 46 31.52 39.29 40.12
N PRO A 47 32.75 38.76 39.90
CA PRO A 47 33.28 38.58 38.55
C PRO A 47 32.38 37.74 37.63
N LEU A 48 31.67 36.75 38.18
CA LEU A 48 30.73 35.90 37.44
C LEU A 48 29.46 36.67 37.04
N GLU A 49 28.93 37.50 37.92
CA GLU A 49 27.77 38.35 37.63
C GLU A 49 28.09 39.39 36.57
N LYS A 50 29.30 39.96 36.59
CA LYS A 50 29.79 40.86 35.55
C LYS A 50 29.78 40.19 34.18
N VAL A 51 30.27 38.96 34.07
CA VAL A 51 30.27 38.20 32.81
C VAL A 51 28.83 37.90 32.37
N LYS A 52 27.95 37.51 33.28
CA LYS A 52 26.53 37.27 32.98
C LYS A 52 25.85 38.52 32.44
N ARG A 53 26.11 39.69 33.05
CA ARG A 53 25.60 40.99 32.59
C ARG A 53 26.15 41.36 31.22
N LEU A 54 27.45 41.20 31.00
CA LEU A 54 28.07 41.51 29.71
C LEU A 54 27.54 40.60 28.60
N ARG A 55 27.34 39.31 28.88
CA ARG A 55 26.70 38.37 27.95
C ARG A 55 25.24 38.73 27.70
N ALA A 56 24.49 39.11 28.73
CA ALA A 56 23.11 39.56 28.59
C ALA A 56 23.01 40.87 27.78
N ALA A 57 23.91 41.83 28.00
CA ALA A 57 23.97 43.08 27.25
C ALA A 57 24.38 42.85 25.79
N ALA A 58 25.32 41.93 25.53
CA ALA A 58 25.71 41.54 24.18
C ALA A 58 24.56 40.83 23.44
N ASN A 59 23.82 39.93 24.13
CA ASN A 59 22.65 39.27 23.56
C ASN A 59 21.52 40.28 23.32
N ALA A 60 21.26 41.20 24.25
CA ALA A 60 20.29 42.27 24.08
C ALA A 60 20.65 43.20 22.91
N ALA A 61 21.93 43.51 22.71
CA ALA A 61 22.40 44.29 21.56
C ALA A 61 22.18 43.55 20.23
N ARG A 62 22.42 42.23 20.20
CA ARG A 62 22.10 41.41 19.02
C ARG A 62 20.59 41.35 18.75
N GLU A 63 19.78 41.19 19.79
CA GLU A 63 18.31 41.15 19.69
C GLU A 63 17.67 42.50 19.35
N ALA A 64 18.36 43.62 19.63
CA ALA A 64 17.95 44.98 19.26
C ALA A 64 18.19 45.29 17.77
N GLN A 65 19.14 44.60 17.12
CA GLN A 65 19.37 44.71 15.68
C GLN A 65 18.31 43.98 14.85
N VAL A 66 17.51 43.11 15.48
CA VAL A 66 16.43 42.37 14.81
C VAL A 66 15.12 43.14 14.94
N THR A 67 14.58 43.58 13.79
CA THR A 67 13.29 44.28 13.70
C THR A 67 12.16 43.41 14.25
N THR A 68 11.16 44.00 14.89
CA THR A 68 9.98 43.29 15.43
C THR A 68 9.22 42.50 14.36
N ALA A 69 9.14 43.02 13.14
CA ALA A 69 8.59 42.33 11.99
C ALA A 69 9.35 41.03 11.66
N ASP A 70 10.69 41.05 11.72
CA ASP A 70 11.52 39.88 11.46
C ASP A 70 11.32 38.79 12.54
N LYS A 71 11.15 39.20 13.81
CA LYS A 71 10.79 38.27 14.90
C LYS A 71 9.46 37.56 14.65
N ILE A 72 8.45 38.28 14.14
CA ILE A 72 7.13 37.72 13.80
C ILE A 72 7.25 36.74 12.63
N ILE A 73 8.03 37.09 11.60
CA ILE A 73 8.24 36.23 10.42
C ILE A 73 8.96 34.92 10.81
N ILE A 74 10.02 35.02 11.64
CA ILE A 74 10.74 33.84 12.13
C ILE A 74 9.81 32.94 12.94
N ARG A 75 8.96 33.51 13.82
CA ARG A 75 7.97 32.75 14.59
C ARG A 75 6.88 32.13 13.70
N GLY A 76 6.46 32.87 12.67
CA GLY A 76 5.45 32.46 11.71
C GLY A 76 5.88 31.26 10.88
N ARG A 77 7.14 31.21 10.44
CA ARG A 77 7.70 30.06 9.72
C ARG A 77 7.63 28.76 10.54
N VAL A 78 7.98 28.84 11.83
CA VAL A 78 7.87 27.67 12.73
C VAL A 78 6.42 27.23 12.91
N TRP A 79 5.47 28.16 12.95
CA TRP A 79 4.04 27.84 13.03
C TRP A 79 3.49 27.26 11.72
N ALA A 80 3.91 27.77 10.57
CA ALA A 80 3.54 27.26 9.26
C ALA A 80 4.01 25.81 9.09
N ASP A 81 5.26 25.52 9.43
CA ASP A 81 5.79 24.14 9.41
C ASP A 81 5.03 23.22 10.36
N ARG A 82 4.59 23.74 11.51
CA ARG A 82 3.81 22.98 12.49
C ARG A 82 2.40 22.69 12.02
N LEU A 83 1.74 23.66 11.38
CA LEU A 83 0.43 23.49 10.76
C LEU A 83 0.50 22.46 9.62
N HIS A 84 1.51 22.56 8.76
CA HIS A 84 1.68 21.58 7.69
C HIS A 84 1.83 20.16 8.24
N ARG A 85 2.65 19.96 9.29
CA ARG A 85 2.79 18.66 9.95
C ARG A 85 1.49 18.17 10.58
N ILE A 86 0.73 19.04 11.25
CA ILE A 86 -0.56 18.66 11.82
C ILE A 86 -1.53 18.24 10.72
N THR A 87 -1.61 18.98 9.62
CA THR A 87 -2.49 18.62 8.50
C THR A 87 -2.07 17.32 7.83
N ALA A 88 -0.77 17.11 7.63
CA ALA A 88 -0.26 15.88 7.03
C ALA A 88 -0.55 14.66 7.91
N LEU A 89 -0.26 14.76 9.22
CA LEU A 89 -0.57 13.69 10.17
C LEU A 89 -2.08 13.48 10.33
N GLY A 90 -2.88 14.54 10.25
CA GLY A 90 -4.34 14.46 10.25
C GLY A 90 -4.88 13.69 9.04
N LEU A 91 -4.38 13.98 7.83
CA LEU A 91 -4.75 13.26 6.62
C LEU A 91 -4.33 11.78 6.68
N ILE A 92 -3.14 11.49 7.19
CA ILE A 92 -2.68 10.12 7.40
C ILE A 92 -3.58 9.39 8.43
N GLY A 93 -3.93 10.07 9.53
CA GLY A 93 -4.87 9.51 10.51
C GLY A 93 -6.24 9.22 9.90
N LEU A 94 -6.76 10.15 9.10
CA LEU A 94 -8.05 10.00 8.42
C LEU A 94 -8.05 8.81 7.45
N THR A 95 -6.98 8.59 6.69
CA THR A 95 -6.92 7.46 5.75
C THR A 95 -6.87 6.11 6.48
N VAL A 96 -6.21 6.04 7.64
CA VAL A 96 -6.21 4.83 8.47
C VAL A 96 -7.61 4.55 9.03
N VAL A 97 -8.33 5.58 9.51
CA VAL A 97 -9.71 5.42 9.97
C VAL A 97 -10.64 4.99 8.83
N ALA A 98 -10.54 5.63 7.67
CA ALA A 98 -11.31 5.26 6.49
C ALA A 98 -11.02 3.82 6.05
N GLY A 99 -9.75 3.39 6.06
CA GLY A 99 -9.37 2.00 5.80
C GLY A 99 -9.90 1.00 6.85
N GLY A 100 -9.95 1.40 8.13
CA GLY A 100 -10.58 0.59 9.17
C GLY A 100 -12.08 0.39 8.93
N VAL A 101 -12.78 1.47 8.55
CA VAL A 101 -14.22 1.43 8.26
C VAL A 101 -14.53 0.56 7.04
N THR A 102 -13.69 0.59 5.99
CA THR A 102 -13.91 -0.26 4.81
C THR A 102 -13.74 -1.75 5.13
N ILE A 103 -12.71 -2.12 5.91
CA ILE A 103 -12.52 -3.51 6.36
C ILE A 103 -13.71 -3.95 7.23
N TYR A 104 -14.20 -3.08 8.12
CA TYR A 104 -15.37 -3.36 8.94
C TYR A 104 -16.62 -3.60 8.09
N ALA A 105 -16.91 -2.73 7.12
CA ALA A 105 -18.07 -2.86 6.25
C ALA A 105 -18.03 -4.13 5.38
N LEU A 106 -16.85 -4.49 4.85
CA LEU A 106 -16.66 -5.74 4.10
C LEU A 106 -16.87 -6.98 4.98
N GLY A 107 -16.34 -6.95 6.21
CA GLY A 107 -16.53 -8.02 7.18
C GLY A 107 -18.00 -8.20 7.57
N ASP A 108 -18.70 -7.09 7.84
CA ASP A 108 -20.11 -7.09 8.22
C ASP A 108 -20.99 -7.67 7.10
N MET A 109 -20.79 -7.23 5.85
CA MET A 109 -21.50 -7.77 4.69
C MET A 109 -21.22 -9.26 4.46
N MET A 110 -19.98 -9.72 4.71
CA MET A 110 -19.63 -11.13 4.54
C MET A 110 -20.35 -12.01 5.57
N ILE A 111 -20.39 -11.60 6.85
CA ILE A 111 -21.07 -12.35 7.91
C ILE A 111 -22.59 -12.41 7.65
N TYR A 112 -23.18 -11.28 7.25
CA TYR A 112 -24.59 -11.20 6.91
C TYR A 112 -24.95 -12.03 5.66
N ASN A 113 -24.12 -12.01 4.62
CA ASN A 113 -24.33 -12.84 3.44
C ASN A 113 -24.14 -14.33 3.74
N ARG A 114 -23.21 -14.68 4.63
CA ARG A 114 -23.00 -16.06 5.08
C ARG A 114 -24.23 -16.60 5.78
N SER A 115 -24.82 -15.84 6.70
CA SER A 115 -26.04 -16.26 7.42
C SER A 115 -27.24 -16.40 6.48
N LYS A 116 -27.42 -15.48 5.52
CA LYS A 116 -28.47 -15.61 4.49
C LYS A 116 -28.28 -16.81 3.57
N ARG A 117 -27.05 -17.07 3.13
CA ARG A 117 -26.74 -18.26 2.33
C ARG A 117 -27.04 -19.54 3.10
N ALA A 118 -26.68 -19.60 4.38
CA ALA A 118 -26.99 -20.75 5.23
C ALA A 118 -28.50 -21.01 5.32
N GLN A 119 -29.31 -19.97 5.50
CA GLN A 119 -30.78 -20.10 5.51
C GLN A 119 -31.34 -20.60 4.18
N TYR A 120 -30.84 -20.06 3.06
CA TYR A 120 -31.26 -20.49 1.73
C TYR A 120 -30.93 -21.97 1.48
N PHE A 121 -29.72 -22.40 1.87
CA PHE A 121 -29.34 -23.79 1.73
C PHE A 121 -30.10 -24.73 2.65
N ALA A 122 -30.39 -24.32 3.89
CA ALA A 122 -31.22 -25.11 4.80
C ALA A 122 -32.64 -25.31 4.23
N GLN A 123 -33.22 -24.28 3.61
CA GLN A 123 -34.51 -24.42 2.93
C GLN A 123 -34.43 -25.36 1.73
N LYS A 124 -33.39 -25.24 0.89
CA LYS A 124 -33.18 -26.13 -0.24
C LYS A 124 -32.99 -27.59 0.17
N GLU A 125 -32.17 -27.82 1.19
CA GLU A 125 -31.92 -29.15 1.78
C GLU A 125 -33.22 -29.74 2.31
N SER A 126 -34.04 -28.95 3.04
CA SER A 126 -35.33 -29.44 3.53
C SER A 126 -36.30 -29.85 2.40
N LEU A 127 -36.29 -29.12 1.28
CA LEU A 127 -37.12 -29.46 0.12
C LEU A 127 -36.60 -30.72 -0.57
N GLU A 128 -35.29 -30.84 -0.76
CA GLU A 128 -34.67 -32.03 -1.34
C GLU A 128 -34.90 -33.27 -0.48
N ASP A 129 -34.75 -33.16 0.84
CA ASP A 129 -35.00 -34.25 1.78
C ASP A 129 -36.45 -34.74 1.71
N THR A 130 -37.41 -33.80 1.62
CA THR A 130 -38.83 -34.17 1.45
C THR A 130 -39.06 -34.88 0.11
N ALA A 131 -38.44 -34.43 -0.97
CA ALA A 131 -38.56 -35.06 -2.29
C ALA A 131 -37.94 -36.46 -2.32
N ILE A 132 -36.80 -36.66 -1.64
CA ILE A 132 -36.15 -37.97 -1.51
C ILE A 132 -37.02 -38.91 -0.67
N ALA A 133 -37.56 -38.43 0.45
CA ALA A 133 -38.44 -39.23 1.31
C ALA A 133 -39.70 -39.67 0.55
N GLU A 134 -40.30 -38.77 -0.22
CA GLU A 134 -41.47 -39.05 -1.06
C GLU A 134 -41.14 -40.08 -2.15
N ALA A 135 -40.03 -39.90 -2.88
CA ALA A 135 -39.60 -40.85 -3.90
C ALA A 135 -39.32 -42.24 -3.29
N ARG A 136 -38.69 -42.32 -2.12
CA ARG A 136 -38.46 -43.58 -1.40
C ARG A 136 -39.78 -44.23 -0.96
N ALA A 137 -40.74 -43.46 -0.46
CA ALA A 137 -42.05 -43.96 -0.09
C ALA A 137 -42.82 -44.51 -1.31
N ALA A 138 -42.74 -43.82 -2.45
CA ALA A 138 -43.35 -44.28 -3.70
C ALA A 138 -42.73 -45.61 -4.17
N ILE A 139 -41.41 -45.77 -4.06
CA ILE A 139 -40.71 -47.03 -4.38
C ILE A 139 -41.20 -48.16 -3.48
N GLN A 140 -41.28 -47.92 -2.16
CA GLN A 140 -41.74 -48.92 -1.20
C GLN A 140 -43.19 -49.34 -1.45
N SER A 141 -44.05 -48.41 -1.84
CA SER A 141 -45.44 -48.69 -2.19
C SER A 141 -45.62 -49.32 -3.59
N GLY A 142 -44.55 -49.40 -4.38
CA GLY A 142 -44.56 -49.96 -5.73
C GLY A 142 -45.19 -49.06 -6.80
N THR A 143 -45.52 -47.81 -6.47
CA THR A 143 -46.15 -46.83 -7.40
C THR A 143 -45.16 -45.77 -7.91
N ALA A 144 -43.85 -46.02 -7.79
CA ALA A 144 -42.82 -45.06 -8.21
C ALA A 144 -42.83 -44.81 -9.71
N ASP A 145 -42.71 -43.54 -10.10
CA ASP A 145 -42.48 -43.15 -11.48
C ASP A 145 -41.03 -43.44 -11.89
N GLN A 146 -40.78 -43.67 -13.18
CA GLN A 146 -39.45 -43.98 -13.71
C GLN A 146 -38.44 -42.85 -13.42
N ARG A 147 -38.93 -41.60 -13.42
CA ARG A 147 -38.13 -40.42 -13.06
C ARG A 147 -37.69 -40.42 -11.59
N GLN A 148 -38.53 -40.92 -10.68
CA GLN A 148 -38.19 -41.00 -9.25
C GLN A 148 -37.16 -42.09 -8.98
N LEU A 149 -37.25 -43.21 -9.71
CA LEU A 149 -36.25 -44.28 -9.69
C LEU A 149 -34.88 -43.78 -10.19
N ASP A 150 -34.87 -43.12 -11.36
CA ASP A 150 -33.64 -42.56 -11.94
C ASP A 150 -33.02 -41.51 -11.02
N TYR A 151 -33.84 -40.65 -10.41
CA TYR A 151 -33.38 -39.61 -9.48
C TYR A 151 -32.67 -40.21 -8.25
N ILE A 152 -33.23 -41.24 -7.63
CA ILE A 152 -32.60 -41.90 -6.47
C ILE A 152 -31.32 -42.64 -6.88
N ALA A 153 -31.33 -43.34 -8.01
CA ALA A 153 -30.14 -44.06 -8.49
C ALA A 153 -28.96 -43.11 -8.78
N LEU A 154 -29.23 -41.95 -9.38
CA LEU A 154 -28.24 -40.90 -9.60
C LEU A 154 -27.69 -40.37 -8.27
N ARG A 155 -28.56 -40.11 -7.29
CA ARG A 155 -28.17 -39.56 -5.99
C ARG A 155 -27.33 -40.53 -5.16
N ASP A 156 -27.71 -41.80 -5.10
CA ASP A 156 -26.97 -42.83 -4.38
C ASP A 156 -25.57 -43.02 -4.99
N ALA A 157 -25.47 -43.00 -6.34
CA ALA A 157 -24.18 -43.06 -7.03
C ALA A 157 -23.27 -41.84 -6.75
N GLU A 158 -23.85 -40.64 -6.57
CA GLU A 158 -23.11 -39.45 -6.16
C GLU A 158 -22.59 -39.55 -4.72
N ASP A 159 -23.43 -40.03 -3.80
CA ASP A 159 -23.06 -40.17 -2.40
C ASP A 159 -21.91 -41.19 -2.22
N GLU A 160 -21.91 -42.28 -2.99
CA GLU A 160 -20.80 -43.24 -3.06
C GLU A 160 -19.50 -42.60 -3.57
N ARG A 161 -19.57 -41.77 -4.61
CA ARG A 161 -18.41 -41.05 -5.15
C ARG A 161 -17.85 -40.07 -4.12
N ILE A 162 -18.71 -39.35 -3.40
CA ILE A 162 -18.32 -38.42 -2.34
C ILE A 162 -17.65 -39.19 -1.19
N ALA A 163 -18.24 -40.29 -0.74
CA ALA A 163 -17.66 -41.13 0.30
C ALA A 163 -16.27 -41.66 -0.09
N ALA A 164 -16.12 -42.16 -1.33
CA ALA A 164 -14.84 -42.61 -1.86
C ALA A 164 -13.79 -41.48 -1.91
N TYR A 165 -14.19 -40.27 -2.31
CA TYR A 165 -13.30 -39.10 -2.32
C TYR A 165 -12.85 -38.70 -0.91
N LEU A 166 -13.77 -38.65 0.06
CA LEU A 166 -13.46 -38.32 1.45
C LEU A 166 -12.50 -39.34 2.07
N ASN A 167 -12.68 -40.64 1.79
CA ASN A 167 -11.77 -41.69 2.25
C ASN A 167 -10.36 -41.50 1.68
N LYS A 168 -10.23 -41.27 0.37
CA LYS A 168 -8.93 -40.95 -0.26
C LYS A 168 -8.26 -39.70 0.32
N LYS A 169 -9.05 -38.69 0.72
CA LYS A 169 -8.55 -37.44 1.32
C LYS A 169 -8.08 -37.67 2.76
N LYS A 170 -8.80 -38.51 3.54
CA LYS A 170 -8.41 -38.92 4.90
C LYS A 170 -7.10 -39.70 4.89
N GLU A 171 -6.96 -40.65 3.97
CA GLU A 171 -5.73 -41.43 3.78
C GLU A 171 -4.51 -40.54 3.51
N LYS A 172 -4.66 -39.52 2.65
CA LYS A 172 -3.56 -38.57 2.32
C LYS A 172 -3.22 -37.59 3.44
N LYS A 173 -4.18 -37.26 4.31
CA LYS A 173 -4.00 -36.28 5.40
C LYS A 173 -3.29 -36.86 6.64
N GLY A 174 -3.12 -38.18 6.72
CA GLY A 174 -2.50 -38.85 7.87
C GLY A 174 -0.97 -38.75 7.96
N LEU A 175 -0.28 -38.29 6.90
CA LEU A 175 1.17 -38.51 6.77
C LEU A 175 2.06 -37.27 6.93
N TYR A 176 1.50 -36.05 6.97
CA TYR A 176 2.29 -34.80 7.02
C TYR A 176 1.64 -33.75 7.92
N LYS A 177 1.55 -34.00 9.22
CA LYS A 177 0.85 -33.10 10.15
C LYS A 177 1.70 -32.91 11.40
N GLY A 178 2.18 -31.69 11.64
CA GLY A 178 2.88 -31.41 12.89
C GLY A 178 2.98 -29.93 13.19
N THR A 179 3.55 -29.13 12.28
CA THR A 179 3.95 -27.76 12.66
C THR A 179 3.62 -26.69 11.63
N LYS A 180 3.77 -26.96 10.32
CA LYS A 180 3.37 -25.99 9.27
C LYS A 180 1.87 -25.77 9.22
N ASP A 181 1.09 -26.83 9.37
CA ASP A 181 -0.38 -26.72 9.38
C ASP A 181 -0.89 -26.03 10.63
N PHE A 182 -0.25 -26.22 11.79
CA PHE A 182 -0.59 -25.48 13.02
C PHE A 182 -0.27 -24.00 12.89
N LEU A 183 0.90 -23.64 12.34
CA LEU A 183 1.25 -22.25 12.08
C LEU A 183 0.34 -21.63 11.02
N ARG A 184 -0.03 -22.36 9.96
CA ARG A 184 -1.05 -21.91 9.01
C ARG A 184 -2.41 -21.77 9.69
N ASP A 185 -2.82 -22.73 10.50
CA ASP A 185 -4.11 -22.69 11.17
C ASP A 185 -4.17 -21.58 12.21
N PHE A 186 -3.07 -21.25 12.89
CA PHE A 186 -2.96 -20.13 13.80
C PHE A 186 -2.95 -18.78 13.07
N LEU A 187 -2.17 -18.63 11.99
CA LEU A 187 -2.15 -17.40 11.18
C LEU A 187 -3.48 -17.17 10.43
N PHE A 188 -4.18 -18.25 10.09
CA PHE A 188 -5.48 -18.23 9.43
C PHE A 188 -6.64 -18.56 10.40
N LEU A 189 -6.42 -18.59 11.72
CA LEU A 189 -7.50 -18.81 12.71
C LEU A 189 -8.39 -17.57 12.84
N GLY A 190 -7.83 -16.40 12.53
CA GLY A 190 -8.60 -15.16 12.31
C GLY A 190 -9.21 -15.08 10.90
N LEU A 191 -8.81 -15.95 9.98
CA LEU A 191 -9.36 -16.07 8.63
C LEU A 191 -10.09 -17.42 8.52
N LYS A 192 -11.15 -17.57 9.32
CA LYS A 192 -12.05 -18.74 9.43
C LYS A 192 -11.91 -19.72 8.25
N LYS A 193 -11.27 -20.86 8.53
CA LYS A 193 -11.14 -22.00 7.61
C LYS A 193 -12.46 -22.76 7.35
N GLU A 194 -13.60 -22.22 7.77
CA GLU A 194 -14.91 -22.83 7.52
C GLU A 194 -15.47 -22.54 6.12
N GLU A 195 -14.87 -21.63 5.33
CA GLU A 195 -15.49 -21.21 4.06
C GLU A 195 -14.49 -20.98 2.91
N TYR A 196 -13.35 -21.67 2.88
CA TYR A 196 -12.46 -21.67 1.70
C TYR A 196 -12.42 -23.00 0.94
N ASN A 197 -12.91 -24.09 1.55
CA ASN A 197 -13.07 -25.37 0.86
C ASN A 197 -14.55 -25.69 0.56
N GLU A 198 -15.49 -25.18 1.34
CA GLU A 198 -16.92 -25.36 1.06
C GLU A 198 -17.43 -24.60 -0.16
N PRO A 199 -17.10 -23.31 -0.41
CA PRO A 199 -17.57 -22.67 -1.62
C PRO A 199 -16.89 -23.27 -2.84
N LEU A 200 -15.64 -23.74 -2.80
CA LEU A 200 -15.01 -24.39 -3.97
C LEU A 200 -15.60 -25.78 -4.25
N GLU A 201 -15.86 -26.60 -3.23
CA GLU A 201 -16.55 -27.89 -3.40
C GLU A 201 -18.01 -27.69 -3.85
N LYS A 202 -18.72 -26.67 -3.35
CA LYS A 202 -20.10 -26.35 -3.75
C LYS A 202 -20.21 -25.59 -5.09
N TYR A 203 -19.20 -24.79 -5.47
CA TYR A 203 -19.09 -24.17 -6.80
C TYR A 203 -18.75 -25.22 -7.85
N MET A 204 -17.89 -26.20 -7.53
CA MET A 204 -17.67 -27.37 -8.39
C MET A 204 -18.89 -28.30 -8.44
N LYS A 205 -19.66 -28.44 -7.35
CA LYS A 205 -20.95 -29.16 -7.33
C LYS A 205 -22.02 -28.46 -8.18
N SER A 206 -22.16 -27.13 -8.05
CA SER A 206 -23.11 -26.33 -8.85
C SER A 206 -22.77 -26.27 -10.35
N LYS A 207 -21.49 -26.46 -10.69
CA LYS A 207 -21.01 -26.48 -12.09
C LYS A 207 -21.34 -27.78 -12.80
N ASN A 208 -21.65 -28.86 -12.07
CA ASN A 208 -21.96 -30.17 -12.64
C ASN A 208 -23.47 -30.46 -12.72
N GLU A 209 -24.28 -29.78 -11.92
CA GLU A 209 -25.71 -30.12 -11.76
C GLU A 209 -26.66 -29.04 -12.33
N GLY A 210 -26.14 -27.97 -12.94
CA GLY A 210 -26.95 -26.78 -13.28
C GLY A 210 -26.67 -26.10 -14.62
N SER A 211 -26.37 -26.85 -15.69
CA SER A 211 -26.42 -26.26 -17.04
C SER A 211 -27.08 -27.21 -18.04
N THR A 212 -28.33 -26.90 -18.35
CA THR A 212 -28.83 -26.96 -19.72
C THR A 212 -27.73 -26.42 -20.65
N ALA A 213 -27.32 -27.27 -21.60
CA ALA A 213 -25.99 -27.31 -22.20
C ALA A 213 -25.62 -26.19 -23.20
N ASP A 214 -26.22 -24.99 -23.11
CA ASP A 214 -26.06 -23.97 -24.17
C ASP A 214 -25.53 -22.59 -23.70
N GLU A 215 -25.69 -22.20 -22.43
CA GLU A 215 -25.35 -20.83 -21.97
C GLU A 215 -24.12 -20.72 -21.05
N GLY A 216 -23.74 -21.81 -20.36
CA GLY A 216 -22.61 -21.80 -19.41
C GLY A 216 -21.22 -21.84 -20.06
N GLY A 217 -21.13 -22.29 -21.33
CA GLY A 217 -19.87 -22.39 -22.06
C GLY A 217 -19.30 -21.04 -22.49
N ASP A 218 -20.17 -20.06 -22.75
CA ASP A 218 -19.78 -18.75 -23.28
C ASP A 218 -19.19 -17.85 -22.20
N ILE A 219 -19.76 -17.91 -20.99
CA ILE A 219 -19.23 -17.18 -19.82
C ILE A 219 -17.85 -17.74 -19.44
N MET A 220 -17.68 -19.06 -19.43
CA MET A 220 -16.39 -19.67 -19.09
C MET A 220 -15.31 -19.42 -20.13
N LYS A 221 -15.63 -19.55 -21.42
CA LYS A 221 -14.72 -19.15 -22.51
C LYS A 221 -14.33 -17.69 -22.37
N SER A 222 -15.27 -16.79 -22.06
CA SER A 222 -14.96 -15.37 -21.88
C SER A 222 -13.99 -15.10 -20.71
N PHE A 223 -14.05 -15.88 -19.62
CA PHE A 223 -13.11 -15.75 -18.51
C PHE A 223 -11.75 -16.37 -18.82
N GLU A 224 -11.73 -17.50 -19.52
CA GLU A 224 -10.51 -18.17 -19.97
C GLU A 224 -9.78 -17.32 -21.02
N ASP A 225 -10.50 -16.75 -21.98
CA ASP A 225 -10.00 -15.80 -22.97
C ASP A 225 -9.44 -14.54 -22.31
N LYS A 226 -10.15 -13.96 -21.34
CA LYS A 226 -9.63 -12.81 -20.56
C LYS A 226 -8.38 -13.19 -19.77
N SER A 227 -8.33 -14.38 -19.17
CA SER A 227 -7.15 -14.83 -18.43
C SER A 227 -5.94 -15.05 -19.35
N ASN A 228 -6.18 -15.59 -20.55
CA ASN A 228 -5.17 -15.78 -21.58
C ASN A 228 -4.66 -14.43 -22.09
N VAL A 229 -5.54 -13.47 -22.37
CA VAL A 229 -5.18 -12.10 -22.78
C VAL A 229 -4.36 -11.39 -21.70
N VAL A 230 -4.74 -11.49 -20.43
CA VAL A 230 -3.96 -10.91 -19.32
C VAL A 230 -2.59 -11.58 -19.21
N SER A 231 -2.52 -12.91 -19.39
CA SER A 231 -1.26 -13.65 -19.35
C SER A 231 -0.33 -13.30 -20.51
N GLU A 232 -0.88 -13.07 -21.71
CA GLU A 232 -0.14 -12.65 -22.90
C GLU A 232 0.33 -11.21 -22.78
N GLN A 233 -0.51 -10.32 -22.26
CA GLN A 233 -0.13 -8.94 -21.98
C GLN A 233 0.97 -8.86 -20.93
N ALA A 234 0.92 -9.69 -19.89
CA ALA A 234 1.97 -9.80 -18.88
C ALA A 234 3.27 -10.34 -19.47
N LYS A 235 3.22 -11.38 -20.31
CA LYS A 235 4.40 -11.91 -21.02
C LYS A 235 5.00 -10.87 -21.98
N LYS A 236 4.17 -10.13 -22.70
CA LYS A 236 4.60 -9.05 -23.61
C LYS A 236 5.24 -7.89 -22.85
N ALA A 237 4.66 -7.50 -21.71
CA ALA A 237 5.25 -6.49 -20.84
C ALA A 237 6.61 -6.95 -20.29
N PHE A 238 6.72 -8.21 -19.84
CA PHE A 238 7.98 -8.80 -19.37
C PHE A 238 9.04 -8.89 -20.47
N ALA A 239 8.65 -9.26 -21.70
CA ALA A 239 9.57 -9.29 -22.83
C ALA A 239 10.08 -7.88 -23.18
N SER A 240 9.19 -6.89 -23.22
CA SER A 240 9.56 -5.49 -23.47
C SER A 240 10.48 -4.91 -22.39
N GLU A 241 10.32 -5.32 -21.13
CA GLU A 241 11.19 -4.91 -20.04
C GLU A 241 12.56 -5.62 -20.09
N LYS A 242 12.58 -6.90 -20.48
CA LYS A 242 13.82 -7.65 -20.72
C LYS A 242 14.63 -7.08 -21.88
N GLU A 243 13.98 -6.59 -22.93
CA GLU A 243 14.62 -5.87 -24.04
C GLU A 243 15.16 -4.51 -23.60
N ARG A 244 14.43 -3.77 -22.76
CA ARG A 244 14.91 -2.52 -22.16
C ARG A 244 16.14 -2.73 -21.28
N GLN A 245 16.22 -3.84 -20.54
CA GLN A 245 17.43 -4.19 -19.78
C GLN A 245 18.63 -4.52 -20.67
N ARG A 246 18.42 -5.05 -21.89
CA ARG A 246 19.49 -5.33 -22.84
C ARG A 246 20.00 -4.09 -23.58
N HIS A 247 19.11 -3.14 -23.88
CA HIS A 247 19.41 -1.96 -24.68
C HIS A 247 19.49 -0.64 -23.87
N GLY A 248 19.47 -0.73 -22.53
CA GLY A 248 19.38 0.42 -21.64
C GLY A 248 17.99 1.05 -21.64
N GLY A 249 17.61 1.60 -20.48
CA GLY A 249 16.34 2.30 -20.31
C GLY A 249 16.29 3.58 -21.15
N PRO A 250 15.11 4.23 -21.28
CA PRO A 250 14.99 5.48 -22.05
C PRO A 250 15.89 6.61 -21.52
N LEU A 251 16.29 6.55 -20.24
CA LEU A 251 17.22 7.50 -19.62
C LEU A 251 18.69 7.25 -20.04
N ASP A 252 19.06 5.99 -20.32
CA ASP A 252 20.43 5.60 -20.72
C ASP A 252 20.71 5.95 -22.19
N ARG A 253 19.66 6.22 -22.98
CA ARG A 253 19.73 6.58 -24.40
C ARG A 253 19.88 8.08 -24.66
N LEU A 254 19.80 8.92 -23.62
CA LEU A 254 19.90 10.38 -23.75
C LEU A 254 21.33 10.91 -24.03
N GLY A 255 22.29 10.03 -24.32
CA GLY A 255 23.68 10.40 -24.61
C GLY A 255 24.36 9.65 -25.75
N THR A 256 23.69 8.69 -26.41
CA THR A 256 24.23 8.07 -27.63
C THR A 256 23.70 8.81 -28.85
N PRO A 257 24.54 9.21 -29.83
CA PRO A 257 24.07 9.86 -31.04
C PRO A 257 23.19 8.86 -31.79
N ALA A 258 21.88 8.98 -31.67
CA ALA A 258 20.95 8.19 -32.45
C ALA A 258 21.14 8.58 -33.91
N SER A 259 21.60 7.61 -34.71
CA SER A 259 21.39 7.60 -36.14
C SER A 259 19.92 7.92 -36.41
N ALA A 260 19.70 8.88 -37.30
CA ALA A 260 18.39 9.21 -37.85
C ALA A 260 17.66 7.91 -38.23
N ASP A 261 16.50 7.66 -37.61
CA ASP A 261 15.32 6.96 -38.18
C ASP A 261 14.33 6.41 -37.13
N ASP A 262 14.58 6.54 -35.82
CA ASP A 262 13.59 6.11 -34.79
C ASP A 262 12.67 7.26 -34.34
N GLU A 263 11.44 7.28 -34.88
CA GLU A 263 10.35 8.15 -34.47
C GLU A 263 9.96 7.93 -32.99
N LEU A 264 10.31 8.89 -32.13
CA LEU A 264 9.80 8.94 -30.76
C LEU A 264 8.29 9.28 -30.75
N PRO A 265 7.43 8.51 -30.06
CA PRO A 265 6.04 8.90 -29.89
C PRO A 265 5.97 10.18 -29.05
N ARG A 266 5.37 11.23 -29.63
CA ARG A 266 5.12 12.51 -28.95
C ARG A 266 4.42 12.25 -27.62
N SER A 267 5.04 12.70 -26.53
CA SER A 267 4.49 12.60 -25.18
C SER A 267 3.20 13.41 -25.09
N GLY A 268 2.06 12.71 -25.06
CA GLY A 268 0.77 13.32 -24.78
C GLY A 268 0.77 13.87 -23.36
N GLY A 269 0.62 15.18 -23.21
CA GLY A 269 0.45 15.83 -21.92
C GLY A 269 -0.77 15.29 -21.17
N TRP A 270 -0.81 15.51 -19.85
CA TRP A 270 -1.84 15.00 -18.92
C TRP A 270 -3.28 15.39 -19.26
N THR A 271 -3.52 16.22 -20.28
CA THR A 271 -4.85 16.64 -20.75
C THR A 271 -5.43 15.74 -21.84
N SER A 272 -4.69 14.74 -22.37
CA SER A 272 -5.15 13.95 -23.53
C SER A 272 -6.40 13.08 -23.26
N PHE A 273 -6.75 12.83 -22.00
CA PHE A 273 -7.97 12.09 -21.64
C PHE A 273 -9.26 12.92 -21.79
N MET A 274 -9.18 14.27 -21.87
CA MET A 274 -10.37 15.13 -22.07
C MET A 274 -10.84 15.18 -23.53
N THR A 275 -9.99 14.80 -24.48
CA THR A 275 -10.29 14.94 -25.91
C THR A 275 -10.76 13.66 -26.60
N ARG A 276 -10.92 12.54 -25.87
CA ARG A 276 -11.65 11.37 -26.41
C ARG A 276 -13.15 11.56 -26.18
N LYS A 277 -13.83 12.16 -27.15
CA LYS A 277 -15.26 11.98 -27.38
C LYS A 277 -15.44 10.99 -28.53
#